data_AF-A0A347Z9I4-F1
#
_entry.id   AF-A0A347Z9I4-F1
#
_cell.length_a   1.000
_cell.length_b   1.000
_cell.length_c   1.000
_cell.angle_alpha   90.00
_cell.angle_beta   90.00
_cell.angle_gamma   90.00
#
_symmetry.space_group_name_H-M   'P 1'
#
loop_
_entity.id
_entity.type
_entity.pdbx_description
1 polymer ?
#
loop_
_entity_poly.entity_id
_entity_poly.type
_entity_poly.pdbx_seq_one_letter_code
_entity_poly.pdbx_strand_id
1 'polypeptide(L)' 'VQEVEAKNLPRGCPDVPFTLTRNNCGISGDGDCKKNYLKKKDKNKTFLSCECKESHEGQFCHCRYKC' A
#
# COMPACT_ATOMS: atom_id res chain seq x y z
N VAL A 1 -11.15 -8.12 -29.72
CA VAL A 1 -10.16 -7.30 -28.97
C VAL A 1 -10.81 -6.89 -27.67
N GLN A 2 -10.32 -7.42 -26.54
CA GLN A 2 -10.87 -7.12 -25.21
C GLN A 2 -10.32 -5.77 -24.72
N GLU A 3 -11.07 -4.69 -24.89
CA GLU A 3 -10.81 -3.43 -24.18
C GLU A 3 -11.48 -3.51 -22.80
N VAL A 4 -10.85 -4.24 -21.88
CA VAL A 4 -11.30 -4.38 -20.49
C VAL A 4 -11.05 -3.04 -19.78
N GLU A 5 -12.09 -2.22 -19.69
CA GLU A 5 -12.48 -1.35 -18.55
C GLU A 5 -11.41 -0.76 -17.62
N ALA A 6 -10.21 -0.42 -18.10
CA ALA A 6 -9.18 0.24 -17.29
C ALA A 6 -9.50 1.71 -16.95
N LYS A 7 -10.68 2.23 -17.36
CA LYS A 7 -10.99 3.67 -17.32
C LYS A 7 -11.61 4.18 -16.01
N ASN A 8 -11.99 3.30 -15.07
CA ASN A 8 -12.69 3.70 -13.84
C ASN A 8 -12.03 3.24 -12.53
N LEU A 9 -10.76 2.83 -12.55
CA LEU A 9 -10.05 2.62 -11.29
C LEU A 9 -9.71 3.99 -10.68
N PRO A 10 -10.08 4.25 -9.40
CA PRO A 10 -9.78 5.52 -8.76
C PRO A 10 -8.27 5.78 -8.83
N ARG A 11 -7.90 6.97 -9.29
CA ARG A 11 -6.49 7.35 -9.47
C ARG A 11 -5.81 7.37 -8.10
N GLY A 12 -5.13 6.28 -7.78
CA GLY A 12 -4.42 6.15 -6.51
C GLY A 12 -3.08 6.88 -6.56
N CYS A 13 -2.88 7.80 -5.64
CA CYS A 13 -1.59 8.44 -5.41
C CYS A 13 -0.75 7.60 -4.45
N PRO A 14 0.53 7.35 -4.76
CA PRO A 14 1.43 6.69 -3.83
C PRO A 14 1.67 7.60 -2.62
N ASP A 15 1.63 7.02 -1.42
CA ASP A 15 2.11 7.67 -0.21
C ASP A 15 3.60 7.34 0.02
N VAL A 16 4.21 8.00 1.00
CA VAL A 16 5.61 7.79 1.36
C VAL A 16 5.79 6.35 1.86
N PRO A 17 6.73 5.57 1.29
CA PRO A 17 7.02 4.22 1.75
C PRO A 17 7.50 4.23 3.21
N PHE A 18 7.12 3.20 3.97
CA PHE A 18 7.57 3.03 5.35
C PHE A 18 7.88 1.57 5.65
N THR A 19 8.72 1.31 6.65
CA THR A 19 9.08 -0.05 7.05
C THR A 19 8.19 -0.54 8.19
N LEU A 20 7.93 -1.85 8.25
CA LEU A 20 7.39 -2.49 9.45
C LEU A 20 8.53 -3.05 10.29
N THR A 21 8.32 -3.16 11.61
CA THR A 21 9.30 -3.71 12.56
C THR A 21 9.57 -5.21 12.38
N ARG A 22 8.71 -5.93 11.64
CA ARG A 22 8.98 -7.33 11.23
C ARG A 22 10.11 -7.35 10.19
N ASN A 23 10.74 -8.50 9.95
CA ASN A 23 11.88 -8.60 9.01
C ASN A 23 11.50 -9.13 7.62
N ASN A 24 10.27 -9.60 7.41
CA ASN A 24 9.79 -10.07 6.12
C ASN A 24 8.33 -9.67 5.83
N CYS A 25 8.00 -9.58 4.53
CA CYS A 25 6.64 -9.33 4.07
C CYS A 25 5.76 -10.58 4.26
N GLY A 26 6.29 -11.79 4.14
CA GLY A 26 5.57 -13.03 4.45
C GLY A 26 4.14 -13.11 3.89
N ILE A 27 3.25 -13.85 4.56
CA ILE A 27 1.85 -14.01 4.14
C ILE A 27 0.97 -12.82 4.58
N SER A 28 1.39 -12.10 5.64
CA SER A 28 0.57 -11.06 6.29
C SER A 28 1.10 -9.65 6.13
N GLY A 29 2.18 -9.42 5.37
CA GLY A 29 2.86 -8.14 5.24
C GLY A 29 1.96 -7.04 4.70
N ASP A 30 1.17 -7.33 3.66
CA ASP A 30 0.21 -6.36 3.11
C ASP A 30 -0.85 -5.95 4.14
N GLY A 31 -1.31 -6.92 4.95
CA GLY A 31 -2.24 -6.69 6.04
C GLY A 31 -1.63 -5.85 7.17
N ASP A 32 -0.38 -6.14 7.54
CA ASP A 32 0.37 -5.41 8.55
C ASP A 32 0.69 -3.98 8.08
N CYS A 33 1.04 -3.81 6.80
CA CYS A 33 1.21 -2.52 6.12
C CYS A 33 -0.08 -1.73 6.17
N LYS A 34 -1.21 -2.32 5.74
CA LYS A 34 -2.53 -1.68 5.79
C LYS A 34 -2.90 -1.26 7.21
N LYS A 35 -2.73 -2.13 8.21
CA LYS A 35 -3.07 -1.83 9.60
C LYS A 35 -2.23 -0.69 10.17
N ASN A 36 -0.92 -0.68 9.90
CA ASN A 36 -0.04 0.41 10.32
C ASN A 36 -0.35 1.72 9.59
N TYR A 37 -0.57 1.65 8.28
CA TYR A 37 -0.96 2.80 7.47
C TYR A 37 -2.27 3.40 7.97
N LEU A 38 -3.30 2.59 8.20
CA LEU A 38 -4.59 3.06 8.72
C LEU A 38 -4.50 3.65 10.14
N LYS A 39 -3.54 3.22 10.97
CA LYS A 39 -3.28 3.81 12.29
C LYS A 39 -2.58 5.17 12.20
N LYS A 40 -1.67 5.33 11.23
CA LYS A 40 -0.83 6.54 11.09
C LYS A 40 -1.41 7.57 10.11
N LYS A 41 -2.32 7.17 9.23
CA LYS A 41 -2.80 8.06 8.17
C LYS A 41 -3.67 9.19 8.71
N ASP A 42 -3.64 10.28 7.97
CA ASP A 42 -4.64 11.34 8.07
C ASP A 42 -6.05 10.79 7.78
N LYS A 43 -7.02 11.18 8.62
CA LYS A 43 -8.44 10.79 8.45
C LYS A 43 -9.02 11.24 7.11
N ASN A 44 -8.38 12.24 6.47
CA ASN A 44 -8.78 12.81 5.20
C ASN A 44 -8.31 12.00 3.97
N LYS A 45 -7.40 11.02 4.14
CA LYS A 45 -6.90 10.18 3.04
C LYS A 45 -7.69 8.88 2.96
N THR A 46 -8.43 8.68 1.86
CA THR A 46 -9.13 7.42 1.57
C THR A 46 -8.12 6.37 1.13
N PHE A 47 -7.98 5.30 1.91
CA PHE A 47 -7.07 4.20 1.60
C PHE A 47 -7.56 3.41 0.38
N LEU A 48 -6.66 3.02 -0.52
CA LEU A 48 -6.96 2.16 -1.66
C LEU A 48 -6.30 0.78 -1.52
N SER A 49 -4.97 0.75 -1.49
CA SER A 49 -4.19 -0.49 -1.40
C SER A 49 -2.87 -0.26 -0.65
N CYS A 50 -2.32 -1.31 -0.05
CA CYS A 50 -0.93 -1.35 0.40
C CYS A 50 -0.32 -2.65 -0.13
N GLU A 51 0.93 -2.57 -0.55
CA GLU A 51 1.75 -3.70 -0.94
C GLU A 51 3.02 -3.69 -0.10
N CYS A 52 3.38 -4.82 0.46
CA CYS A 52 4.65 -5.05 1.13
C CYS A 52 5.64 -5.57 0.09
N LYS A 53 6.75 -4.87 -0.09
CA LYS A 53 7.83 -5.27 -1.00
C LYS A 53 9.10 -5.52 -0.22
N GLU A 54 9.70 -6.68 -0.47
CA GLU A 54 11.03 -6.99 0.05
C GLU A 54 12.08 -6.45 -0.92
N SER A 55 13.10 -5.82 -0.37
CA SER A 55 14.25 -5.26 -1.08
C SER A 55 15.52 -5.70 -0.36
N HIS A 56 16.68 -5.55 -1.00
CA HIS A 56 17.96 -5.92 -0.39
C HIS A 56 18.23 -5.16 0.92
N GLU A 57 17.65 -3.98 1.08
CA GLU A 57 17.77 -3.12 2.27
C GLU A 57 16.72 -3.42 3.36
N GLY A 58 15.82 -4.38 3.14
CA GLY A 58 14.72 -4.73 4.03
C GLY A 58 13.37 -4.63 3.34
N GLN A 59 12.30 -4.50 4.13
CA GLN A 59 10.93 -4.48 3.61
C GLN A 59 10.30 -3.09 3.65
N PHE A 60 9.51 -2.79 2.64
CA PHE A 60 8.87 -1.51 2.48
C PHE A 60 7.38 -1.68 2.18
N CYS A 61 6.55 -0.96 2.93
CA CYS A 61 5.14 -0.82 2.66
C CYS A 61 4.91 0.32 1.68
N HIS A 62 4.38 -0.01 0.51
CA HIS A 62 3.96 0.93 -0.52
C HIS A 62 2.43 1.04 -0.48
N CYS A 63 1.93 2.14 0.08
CA CYS A 63 0.49 2.36 0.20
C CYS A 63 0.01 3.42 -0.79
N ARG A 64 -1.23 3.27 -1.25
CA ARG A 64 -1.90 4.21 -2.15
C ARG A 64 -3.17 4.72 -1.50
N TYR A 65 -3.45 6.00 -1.71
CA TYR A 65 -4.69 6.64 -1.30
C TYR A 65 -5.37 7.30 -2.50
N LYS A 66 -6.67 7.55 -2.37
CA LYS A 66 -7.43 8.27 -3.37
C LYS A 66 -7.00 9.73 -3.37
N CYS A 67 -6.40 10.17 -4.48
CA CYS A 67 -6.56 11.53 -4.96
C CYS A 67 -7.95 11.64 -5.60
#